data_AF-A0A821N405-F1
#
_entry.id   AF-A0A821N405-F1
#
_cell.length_a   1.000
_cell.length_b   1.000
_cell.length_c   1.000
_cell.angle_alpha   90.00
_cell.angle_beta   90.00
_cell.angle_gamma   90.00
#
_symmetry.space_group_name_H-M   'P 1'
#
loop_
_entity.id
_entity.type
_entity.pdbx_description
1 polymer ?
#
loop_
_entity_poly.entity_id
_entity_poly.type
_entity_poly.pdbx_seq_one_letter_code
_entity_poly.pdbx_strand_id
1 'polypeptide(L)'
;IVPAIFYQLHVFHAVHREHIIPVAFCLLRRKNTTTYQEMINKILEFAPAWNPRTIMLDFEKTVLNVLSNNFAQVSLSGCYFHLRQSIHRQLQTQGLHKQYEDDVDFAHGIHKTAALAFILPNDVINAFVDLTIHPDDTFQTVLDYFADNYIGRFRVNRSRAQPLFTIEYWKVHERTKNQQMRINNSAEV
;
A
#
# COMPACT_ATOMS: atom_id res chain seq x y z
N ILE A 1 18.95 -5.92 4.71
CA ILE A 1 19.69 -7.04 4.07
C ILE A 1 19.46 -8.29 4.90
N VAL A 2 19.08 -9.42 4.31
CA VAL A 2 18.91 -10.71 4.99
C VAL A 2 19.96 -11.71 4.51
N PRO A 3 20.32 -12.74 5.30
CA PRO A 3 21.20 -13.82 4.84
C PRO A 3 20.63 -14.51 3.59
N ALA A 4 21.51 -14.95 2.67
CA ALA A 4 21.13 -15.46 1.34
C ALA A 4 20.15 -16.65 1.34
N ILE A 5 20.04 -17.38 2.46
CA ILE A 5 19.08 -18.49 2.62
C ILE A 5 17.64 -18.02 2.84
N PHE A 6 17.44 -16.73 3.13
CA PHE A 6 16.15 -16.09 3.34
C PHE A 6 15.87 -15.09 2.23
N TYR A 7 14.61 -14.99 1.84
CA TYR A 7 14.16 -14.06 0.83
C TYR A 7 13.88 -12.69 1.43
N GLN A 8 13.28 -12.64 2.63
CA GLN A 8 12.94 -11.39 3.29
C GLN A 8 12.87 -11.55 4.81
N LEU A 9 13.00 -10.42 5.51
CA LEU A 9 12.65 -10.26 6.92
C LEU A 9 11.30 -9.54 6.98
N HIS A 10 10.33 -10.17 7.60
CA HIS A 10 9.03 -9.56 7.89
C HIS A 10 8.98 -9.17 9.37
N VAL A 11 8.68 -7.91 9.68
CA VAL A 11 8.69 -7.39 11.06
C VAL A 11 7.31 -6.89 11.43
N PHE A 12 6.73 -7.48 12.47
CA PHE A 12 5.48 -7.02 13.04
C PHE A 12 5.77 -5.93 14.07
N HIS A 13 5.12 -4.79 13.90
CA HIS A 13 5.17 -3.69 14.84
C HIS A 13 3.79 -3.53 15.50
N ALA A 14 3.78 -3.42 16.82
CA ALA A 14 2.58 -3.11 17.57
C ALA A 14 2.61 -1.65 18.03
N VAL A 15 1.43 -1.06 18.12
CA VAL A 15 1.23 0.27 18.66
C VAL A 15 0.80 0.13 20.11
N HIS A 16 1.59 0.64 21.04
CA HIS A 16 1.27 0.64 22.46
C HIS A 16 1.56 2.01 23.06
N ARG A 17 0.53 2.66 23.63
CA ARG A 17 0.65 4.01 24.24
C ARG A 17 1.38 5.00 23.32
N GLU A 18 0.95 5.08 22.05
CA GLU A 18 1.53 5.94 21.01
C GLU A 18 2.96 5.58 20.56
N HIS A 19 3.57 4.55 21.14
CA HIS A 19 4.87 4.04 20.71
C HIS A 19 4.69 2.88 19.75
N ILE A 20 5.54 2.84 18.72
CA ILE A 20 5.64 1.71 17.80
C ILE A 20 6.79 0.82 18.27
N ILE A 21 6.49 -0.43 18.58
CA ILE A 21 7.44 -1.39 19.13
C ILE A 21 7.46 -2.61 18.22
N PRO A 22 8.63 -3.06 17.74
CA PRO A 22 8.72 -4.34 17.04
C PRO A 22 8.41 -5.47 18.01
N VAL A 23 7.42 -6.31 17.66
CA VAL A 23 6.94 -7.40 18.51
C VAL A 23 7.26 -8.78 17.96
N ALA A 24 7.52 -8.91 16.65
CA ALA A 24 7.98 -10.16 16.07
C ALA A 24 8.85 -9.91 14.83
N PHE A 25 9.87 -10.75 14.68
CA PHE A 25 10.77 -10.77 13.53
C PHE A 25 10.69 -12.15 12.88
N CYS A 26 10.31 -12.19 11.60
CA CYS A 26 10.08 -13.43 10.87
C CYS A 26 10.97 -13.49 9.64
N LEU A 27 11.93 -14.43 9.63
CA LEU A 27 12.78 -14.67 8.47
C LEU A 27 12.06 -15.65 7.52
N LEU A 28 11.70 -15.17 6.33
CA LEU A 28 10.89 -15.92 5.38
C LEU A 28 11.73 -16.35 4.19
N ARG A 29 11.58 -17.62 3.79
CA ARG A 29 12.31 -18.20 2.65
C ARG A 29 11.68 -17.89 1.30
N ARG A 30 10.40 -17.51 1.27
CA ARG A 30 9.61 -17.24 0.06
C ARG A 30 8.52 -16.20 0.34
N LYS A 31 8.01 -15.58 -0.74
CA LYS A 31 6.84 -14.67 -0.73
C LYS A 31 5.62 -15.36 -1.32
N ASN A 32 5.06 -16.34 -0.61
CA ASN A 32 3.90 -17.11 -1.08
C ASN A 32 2.94 -17.43 0.07
N THR A 33 1.72 -17.86 -0.27
CA THR A 33 0.64 -18.11 0.69
C THR A 33 1.04 -19.10 1.77
N THR A 34 1.68 -20.22 1.40
CA THR A 34 2.11 -21.25 2.35
C THR A 34 3.07 -20.70 3.39
N THR A 35 4.11 -19.98 2.98
CA THR A 35 5.10 -19.41 3.90
C THR A 35 4.49 -18.36 4.82
N TYR A 36 3.57 -17.52 4.33
CA TYR A 36 2.87 -16.57 5.20
C TYR A 36 1.90 -17.25 6.16
N GLN A 37 1.20 -18.30 5.72
CA GLN A 37 0.30 -19.06 6.59
C GLN A 37 1.08 -19.76 7.71
N GLU A 38 2.22 -20.37 7.40
CA GLU A 38 3.12 -20.95 8.41
C GLU A 38 3.61 -19.91 9.41
N MET A 39 3.99 -18.72 8.94
CA MET A 39 4.38 -17.60 9.79
C MET A 39 3.26 -17.21 10.75
N ILE A 40 2.04 -17.01 10.26
CA ILE A 40 0.89 -16.64 11.12
C ILE A 40 0.55 -17.76 12.10
N ASN A 41 0.53 -19.02 11.66
CA ASN A 41 0.29 -20.16 12.54
C ASN A 41 1.31 -20.20 13.68
N LYS A 42 2.60 -19.96 13.38
CA LYS A 42 3.65 -19.92 14.41
C LYS A 42 3.45 -18.75 15.37
N ILE A 43 3.06 -17.58 14.89
CA ILE A 43 2.76 -16.45 15.78
C ILE A 43 1.58 -16.78 16.70
N LEU A 44 0.52 -17.38 16.18
CA LEU A 44 -0.65 -17.78 16.97
C LEU A 44 -0.37 -18.94 17.93
N GLU A 45 0.62 -19.79 17.66
CA GLU A 45 1.10 -20.79 18.62
C GLU A 45 1.72 -20.12 19.86
N PHE A 46 2.52 -19.06 19.67
CA PHE A 46 3.13 -18.31 20.78
C PHE A 46 2.18 -17.30 21.44
N ALA A 47 1.27 -16.71 20.67
CA ALA A 47 0.31 -15.71 21.13
C ALA A 47 -1.12 -16.06 20.67
N PRO A 48 -1.77 -17.07 21.27
CA PRO A 48 -3.10 -17.54 20.84
C PRO A 48 -4.20 -16.48 20.96
N ALA A 49 -4.04 -15.53 21.88
CA ALA A 49 -4.98 -14.43 22.10
C ALA A 49 -4.73 -13.22 21.18
N TRP A 50 -3.76 -13.30 20.26
CA TRP A 50 -3.47 -12.19 19.37
C TRP A 50 -4.64 -11.98 18.39
N ASN A 51 -5.34 -10.86 18.56
CA ASN A 51 -6.49 -10.49 17.74
C ASN A 51 -6.44 -8.99 17.41
N PRO A 52 -5.65 -8.58 16.40
CA PRO A 52 -5.49 -7.18 16.05
C PRO A 52 -6.78 -6.62 15.45
N ARG A 53 -7.19 -5.43 15.89
CA ARG A 53 -8.33 -4.69 15.30
C ARG A 53 -7.98 -4.13 13.92
N THR A 54 -6.73 -3.73 13.73
CA THR A 54 -6.26 -3.10 12.50
C THR A 54 -4.83 -3.54 12.22
N ILE A 55 -4.54 -3.91 10.97
CA ILE A 55 -3.18 -4.16 10.50
C ILE A 55 -2.91 -3.22 9.34
N MET A 56 -1.82 -2.48 9.44
CA MET A 56 -1.30 -1.67 8.35
C MET A 56 -0.11 -2.40 7.72
N LEU A 57 -0.11 -2.54 6.40
CA LEU A 57 0.91 -3.31 5.69
C LEU A 57 1.21 -2.72 4.31
N ASP A 58 2.18 -3.33 3.63
CA ASP A 58 2.57 -3.00 2.28
C ASP A 58 1.54 -3.50 1.24
N PHE A 59 1.86 -3.31 -0.03
CA PHE A 59 0.98 -3.64 -1.15
C PHE A 59 1.30 -5.03 -1.70
N GLU A 60 1.16 -6.06 -0.84
CA GLU A 60 1.34 -7.45 -1.22
C GLU A 60 0.06 -8.27 -1.01
N LYS A 61 -0.58 -8.67 -2.12
CA LYS A 61 -1.86 -9.37 -2.12
C LYS A 61 -1.83 -10.69 -1.34
N THR A 62 -0.71 -11.41 -1.42
CA THR A 62 -0.57 -12.73 -0.80
C THR A 62 -0.68 -12.67 0.72
N VAL A 63 0.06 -11.76 1.36
CA VAL A 63 0.01 -11.60 2.82
C VAL A 63 -1.33 -11.01 3.27
N LEU A 64 -1.93 -10.10 2.47
CA LEU A 64 -3.27 -9.58 2.74
C LEU A 64 -4.31 -10.70 2.85
N ASN A 65 -4.33 -11.60 1.87
CA ASN A 65 -5.27 -12.72 1.85
C ASN A 65 -5.05 -13.67 3.03
N VAL A 66 -3.79 -13.93 3.40
CA VAL A 66 -3.49 -14.76 4.58
C VAL A 66 -4.00 -14.08 5.85
N LEU A 67 -3.73 -12.80 6.05
CA LEU A 67 -4.20 -12.08 7.24
C LEU A 67 -5.73 -12.02 7.32
N SER A 68 -6.42 -11.71 6.20
CA SER A 68 -7.89 -11.68 6.19
C SER A 68 -8.52 -13.03 6.51
N ASN A 69 -7.88 -14.12 6.09
CA ASN A 69 -8.40 -15.48 6.35
C ASN A 69 -8.17 -15.93 7.80
N ASN A 70 -7.12 -15.42 8.45
CA ASN A 70 -6.80 -15.80 9.84
C ASN A 70 -7.46 -14.88 10.87
N PHE A 71 -7.82 -13.64 10.51
CA PHE A 71 -8.41 -12.67 11.42
C PHE A 71 -9.74 -12.13 10.88
N ALA A 72 -10.86 -12.75 11.25
CA ALA A 72 -12.18 -12.44 10.67
C ALA A 72 -12.66 -10.99 10.88
N GLN A 73 -12.21 -10.31 11.94
CA GLN A 73 -12.65 -8.95 12.28
C GLN A 73 -11.57 -7.88 12.05
N VAL A 74 -10.46 -8.23 11.40
CA VAL A 74 -9.36 -7.29 11.18
C VAL A 74 -9.72 -6.28 10.10
N SER A 75 -9.43 -5.00 10.37
CA SER A 75 -9.38 -3.98 9.32
C SER A 75 -7.98 -3.94 8.72
N LEU A 76 -7.84 -4.32 7.45
CA LEU A 76 -6.59 -4.22 6.70
C LEU A 76 -6.50 -2.87 6.01
N SER A 77 -5.32 -2.26 6.00
CA SER A 77 -5.09 -0.97 5.35
C SER A 77 -3.67 -0.84 4.82
N GLY A 78 -3.54 -0.20 3.67
CA GLY A 78 -2.26 0.11 3.05
C GLY A 78 -1.53 1.22 3.77
N CYS A 79 -0.22 1.08 3.91
CA CYS A 79 0.66 2.14 4.38
C CYS A 79 0.82 3.22 3.30
N TYR A 80 0.61 4.49 3.65
CA TYR A 80 0.75 5.60 2.69
C TYR A 80 2.19 5.78 2.20
N PHE A 81 3.18 5.46 3.03
CA PHE A 81 4.58 5.46 2.62
C PHE A 81 4.81 4.48 1.47
N HIS A 82 4.34 3.24 1.61
CA HIS A 82 4.43 2.23 0.56
C HIS A 82 3.65 2.57 -0.70
N LEU A 83 2.52 3.29 -0.58
CA LEU A 83 1.80 3.79 -1.75
C LEU A 83 2.64 4.81 -2.53
N ARG A 84 3.27 5.76 -1.84
CA ARG A 84 4.20 6.70 -2.50
C ARG A 84 5.41 5.97 -3.07
N GLN A 85 5.96 5.02 -2.33
CA GLN A 85 7.10 4.24 -2.77
C GLN A 85 6.79 3.44 -4.05
N SER A 86 5.58 2.88 -4.19
CA SER A 86 5.20 2.17 -5.41
C SER A 86 5.13 3.11 -6.62
N ILE A 87 4.58 4.32 -6.45
CA ILE A 87 4.59 5.37 -7.49
C ILE A 87 6.02 5.75 -7.88
N HIS A 88 6.92 5.97 -6.90
CA HIS A 88 8.32 6.29 -7.18
C HIS A 88 9.07 5.14 -7.89
N ARG A 89 8.82 3.88 -7.52
CA ARG A 89 9.38 2.73 -8.24
C ARG A 89 8.89 2.66 -9.68
N GLN A 90 7.63 3.03 -9.93
CA GLN A 90 7.11 3.13 -11.27
C GLN A 90 7.83 4.22 -12.07
N LEU A 91 8.08 5.40 -11.50
CA LEU A 91 8.89 6.44 -12.14
C LEU A 91 10.27 5.94 -12.55
N GLN A 92 10.96 5.20 -11.68
CA GLN A 92 12.27 4.63 -11.97
C GLN A 92 12.20 3.60 -13.10
N THR A 93 11.17 2.74 -13.09
CA THR A 93 10.96 1.70 -14.10
C THR A 93 10.69 2.29 -15.48
N GLN A 94 10.00 3.43 -15.55
CA GLN A 94 9.74 4.16 -16.79
C GLN A 94 10.87 5.13 -17.18
N GLY A 95 11.95 5.24 -16.38
CA GLY A 95 13.04 6.18 -16.65
C GLY A 95 12.69 7.66 -16.42
N LEU A 96 11.60 7.94 -15.71
CA LEU A 96 11.05 9.29 -15.51
C LEU A 96 11.60 10.00 -14.26
N HIS A 97 12.59 9.40 -13.57
CA HIS A 97 13.17 9.98 -12.35
C HIS A 97 13.75 11.38 -12.57
N LYS A 98 14.53 11.55 -13.65
CA LYS A 98 15.15 12.83 -13.96
C LYS A 98 14.10 13.90 -14.26
N GLN A 99 13.07 13.54 -15.01
CA GLN A 99 11.97 14.46 -15.30
C GLN A 99 11.22 14.86 -14.01
N TYR A 100 11.00 13.92 -13.11
CA TYR A 100 10.43 14.21 -11.79
C TYR A 100 11.26 15.21 -10.97
N GLU A 101 12.59 15.24 -11.14
CA GLU A 101 13.47 16.19 -10.45
C GLU A 101 13.53 17.55 -11.15
N ASP A 102 13.52 17.56 -12.49
CA ASP A 102 13.76 18.75 -13.30
C ASP A 102 12.47 19.52 -13.68
N ASP A 103 11.30 18.85 -13.71
CA ASP A 103 10.01 19.41 -14.12
C ASP A 103 9.03 19.50 -12.94
N VAL A 104 8.76 20.75 -12.51
CA VAL A 104 7.89 21.06 -11.38
C VAL A 104 6.42 20.69 -11.64
N ASP A 105 5.93 20.84 -12.86
CA ASP A 105 4.54 20.54 -13.19
C ASP A 105 4.31 19.03 -13.21
N PHE A 106 5.26 18.28 -13.78
CA PHE A 106 5.26 16.82 -13.70
C PHE A 106 5.33 16.33 -12.24
N ALA A 107 6.24 16.89 -11.44
CA ALA A 107 6.37 16.55 -10.02
C ALA A 107 5.07 16.83 -9.25
N HIS A 108 4.42 17.95 -9.51
CA HIS A 108 3.10 18.28 -8.95
C HIS A 108 2.04 17.26 -9.38
N GLY A 109 2.03 16.80 -10.64
CA GLY A 109 1.16 15.72 -11.08
C GLY A 109 1.32 14.47 -10.23
N ILE A 110 2.57 14.03 -10.00
CA ILE A 110 2.89 12.87 -9.16
C ILE A 110 2.43 13.05 -7.72
N HIS A 111 2.65 14.23 -7.14
CA HIS A 111 2.17 14.55 -5.79
C HIS A 111 0.65 14.52 -5.71
N LYS A 112 -0.07 15.03 -6.72
CA LYS A 112 -1.53 14.96 -6.78
C LYS A 112 -2.03 13.52 -6.89
N THR A 113 -1.36 12.66 -7.66
CA THR A 113 -1.67 11.22 -7.72
C THR A 113 -1.54 10.58 -6.33
N ALA A 114 -0.46 10.85 -5.60
CA ALA A 114 -0.31 10.38 -4.22
C ALA A 114 -1.36 11.02 -3.28
N ALA A 115 -1.79 12.25 -3.55
CA ALA A 115 -2.75 12.98 -2.71
C ALA A 115 -4.18 12.41 -2.81
N LEU A 116 -4.48 11.60 -3.83
CA LEU A 116 -5.77 10.89 -3.94
C LEU A 116 -6.09 10.07 -2.67
N ALA A 117 -5.09 9.60 -1.94
CA ALA A 117 -5.29 8.86 -0.69
C ALA A 117 -5.97 9.69 0.42
N PHE A 118 -5.91 11.02 0.34
CA PHE A 118 -6.54 11.93 1.31
C PHE A 118 -7.95 12.38 0.91
N ILE A 119 -8.39 12.06 -0.30
CA ILE A 119 -9.71 12.43 -0.81
C ILE A 119 -10.76 11.46 -0.24
N LEU A 120 -12.00 11.93 -0.12
CA LEU A 120 -13.13 11.06 0.22
C LEU A 120 -13.25 9.93 -0.82
N PRO A 121 -13.47 8.67 -0.41
CA PRO A 121 -13.48 7.53 -1.34
C PRO A 121 -14.41 7.70 -2.55
N ASN A 122 -15.54 8.38 -2.36
CA ASN A 122 -16.53 8.63 -3.41
C ASN A 122 -16.05 9.63 -4.46
N ASP A 123 -15.12 10.52 -4.11
CA ASP A 123 -14.61 11.59 -4.99
C ASP A 123 -13.29 11.20 -5.67
N VAL A 124 -12.61 10.15 -5.17
CA VAL A 124 -11.31 9.68 -5.70
C VAL A 124 -11.35 9.42 -7.20
N ILE A 125 -12.41 8.79 -7.70
CA ILE A 125 -12.52 8.45 -9.13
C ILE A 125 -12.60 9.71 -9.98
N ASN A 126 -13.38 10.71 -9.56
CA ASN A 126 -13.51 11.96 -10.30
C ASN A 126 -12.19 12.74 -10.28
N ALA A 127 -11.56 12.85 -9.11
CA ALA A 127 -10.25 13.49 -8.98
C ALA A 127 -9.17 12.77 -9.81
N PHE A 128 -9.22 11.44 -9.92
CA PHE A 128 -8.32 10.69 -10.80
C PHE A 128 -8.57 11.01 -12.29
N VAL A 129 -9.83 11.15 -12.71
CA VAL A 129 -10.16 11.56 -14.09
C VAL A 129 -9.61 12.95 -14.39
N ASP A 130 -9.70 13.90 -13.45
CA ASP A 130 -9.12 15.23 -13.64
C ASP A 130 -7.60 15.19 -13.87
N LEU A 131 -6.89 14.24 -13.25
CA LEU A 131 -5.45 14.05 -13.48
C LEU A 131 -5.14 13.54 -14.90
N THR A 132 -6.07 12.88 -15.58
CA THR A 132 -5.85 12.39 -16.95
C THR A 132 -5.81 13.50 -18.00
N ILE A 133 -6.17 14.73 -17.63
CA ILE A 133 -6.13 15.92 -18.49
C ILE A 133 -4.70 16.54 -18.52
N HIS A 134 -3.74 15.93 -17.83
CA HIS A 134 -2.36 16.41 -17.80
C HIS A 134 -1.77 16.47 -19.23
N PRO A 135 -1.09 17.58 -19.62
CA PRO A 135 -0.63 17.78 -20.99
C PRO A 135 0.59 16.93 -21.38
N ASP A 136 1.28 16.37 -20.40
CA ASP A 136 2.44 15.50 -20.63
C ASP A 136 2.03 14.04 -20.81
N ASP A 137 2.23 13.50 -22.02
CA ASP A 137 1.94 12.12 -22.37
C ASP A 137 2.72 11.09 -21.52
N THR A 138 3.91 11.43 -21.04
CA THR A 138 4.72 10.52 -20.20
C THR A 138 4.07 10.28 -18.84
N PHE A 139 3.31 11.26 -18.33
CA PHE A 139 2.54 11.15 -17.09
C PHE A 139 1.46 10.06 -17.17
N GLN A 140 0.94 9.82 -18.38
CA GLN A 140 -0.07 8.79 -18.61
C GLN A 140 0.45 7.39 -18.24
N THR A 141 1.75 7.12 -18.39
CA THR A 141 2.33 5.82 -17.99
C THR A 141 2.24 5.56 -16.48
N VAL A 142 2.29 6.62 -15.67
CA VAL A 142 2.13 6.56 -14.22
C VAL A 142 0.65 6.42 -13.86
N LEU A 143 -0.22 7.17 -14.54
CA LEU A 143 -1.67 7.06 -14.34
C LEU A 143 -2.21 5.69 -14.75
N ASP A 144 -1.69 5.09 -15.81
CA ASP A 144 -2.04 3.73 -16.25
C ASP A 144 -1.68 2.70 -15.20
N TYR A 145 -0.45 2.76 -14.68
CA TYR A 145 -0.02 1.93 -13.55
C TYR A 145 -0.95 2.14 -12.34
N PHE A 146 -1.27 3.39 -12.01
CA PHE A 146 -2.13 3.69 -10.87
C PHE A 146 -3.56 3.19 -11.09
N ALA A 147 -4.07 3.29 -12.33
CA ALA A 147 -5.37 2.78 -12.71
C ALA A 147 -5.46 1.26 -12.58
N ASP A 148 -4.45 0.54 -13.04
CA ASP A 148 -4.41 -0.92 -12.96
C ASP A 148 -4.37 -1.45 -11.52
N ASN A 149 -3.65 -0.74 -10.65
CA ASN A 149 -3.39 -1.21 -9.30
C ASN A 149 -4.38 -0.70 -8.26
N TYR A 150 -4.92 0.51 -8.42
CA TYR A 150 -5.61 1.25 -7.33
C TYR A 150 -7.01 1.77 -7.66
N ILE A 151 -7.31 2.07 -8.93
CA ILE A 151 -8.60 2.67 -9.34
C ILE A 151 -9.51 1.68 -10.07
N GLY A 152 -8.94 0.83 -10.92
CA GLY A 152 -9.65 -0.02 -11.87
C GLY A 152 -9.92 0.70 -13.19
N ARG A 153 -9.44 0.12 -14.30
CA ARG A 153 -9.70 0.64 -15.65
C ARG A 153 -11.19 0.63 -16.00
N PHE A 154 -11.63 1.63 -16.75
CA PHE A 154 -13.00 1.69 -17.27
C PHE A 154 -13.18 0.65 -18.39
N ARG A 155 -14.29 -0.09 -18.35
CA ARG A 155 -14.62 -1.15 -19.31
C ARG A 155 -15.71 -0.68 -20.27
N VAL A 156 -15.79 -1.34 -21.43
CA VAL A 156 -16.78 -1.07 -22.49
C VAL A 156 -18.23 -1.11 -21.97
N ASN A 157 -18.52 -1.98 -20.99
CA ASN A 157 -19.83 -2.11 -20.35
C ASN A 157 -20.14 -1.00 -19.32
N ARG A 158 -19.38 0.09 -19.32
CA ARG A 158 -19.49 1.23 -18.39
C ARG A 158 -19.23 0.90 -16.91
N SER A 159 -18.68 -0.28 -16.61
CA SER A 159 -18.19 -0.64 -15.28
C SER A 159 -16.69 -0.39 -15.14
N ARG A 160 -16.16 -0.35 -13.92
CA ARG A 160 -14.71 -0.37 -13.68
C ARG A 160 -14.25 -1.80 -13.36
N ALA A 161 -13.05 -2.15 -13.81
CA ALA A 161 -12.38 -3.36 -13.38
C ALA A 161 -12.11 -3.32 -11.88
N GLN A 162 -12.06 -4.49 -11.23
CA GLN A 162 -11.61 -4.56 -9.84
C GLN A 162 -10.10 -4.26 -9.79
N PRO A 163 -9.66 -3.23 -9.04
CA PRO A 163 -8.24 -2.94 -8.89
C PRO A 163 -7.56 -4.03 -8.07
N LEU A 164 -6.23 -4.07 -8.16
CA LEU A 164 -5.43 -4.98 -7.32
C LEU A 164 -5.60 -4.67 -5.83
N PHE A 165 -5.70 -3.38 -5.49
CA PHE A 165 -5.95 -2.84 -4.15
C PHE A 165 -7.08 -1.82 -4.20
N THR A 166 -8.14 -2.06 -3.42
CA THR A 166 -9.33 -1.21 -3.41
C THR A 166 -9.05 0.15 -2.78
N ILE A 167 -9.83 1.18 -3.16
CA ILE A 167 -9.77 2.53 -2.54
C ILE A 167 -9.90 2.44 -1.02
N GLU A 168 -10.78 1.57 -0.52
CA GLU A 168 -10.97 1.33 0.91
C GLU A 168 -9.70 0.86 1.63
N TYR A 169 -8.82 0.14 0.93
CA TYR A 169 -7.58 -0.35 1.49
C TYR A 169 -6.53 0.77 1.64
N TRP A 170 -6.32 1.58 0.60
CA TRP A 170 -5.22 2.55 0.54
C TRP A 170 -5.61 3.99 0.91
N LYS A 171 -6.90 4.27 1.15
CA LYS A 171 -7.34 5.57 1.67
C LYS A 171 -6.75 5.86 3.04
N VAL A 172 -6.46 7.13 3.28
CA VAL A 172 -6.00 7.66 4.57
C VAL A 172 -6.81 8.86 5.05
N HIS A 173 -7.90 9.22 4.36
CA HIS A 173 -8.79 10.32 4.73
C HIS A 173 -9.27 10.24 6.19
N GLU A 174 -10.00 9.17 6.53
CA GLU A 174 -10.54 8.97 7.90
C GLU A 174 -9.44 8.87 8.94
N ARG A 175 -8.31 8.23 8.61
CA ARG A 175 -7.16 8.14 9.51
C ARG A 175 -6.57 9.52 9.79
N THR A 176 -6.47 10.37 8.77
CA THR A 176 -5.98 11.74 8.91
C THR A 176 -6.91 12.55 9.82
N LYS A 177 -8.22 12.45 9.59
CA LYS A 177 -9.24 13.13 10.39
C LYS A 177 -9.21 12.69 11.86
N ASN A 178 -9.01 11.40 12.10
CA ASN A 178 -8.98 10.79 13.43
C ASN A 178 -7.58 10.78 14.07
N GLN A 179 -6.60 11.47 13.50
CA GLN A 179 -5.20 11.50 13.96
C GLN A 179 -4.56 10.10 14.16
N GLN A 180 -5.01 9.13 13.37
CA GLN A 180 -4.46 7.78 13.35
C GLN A 180 -3.23 7.70 12.45
N MET A 181 -2.35 6.73 12.74
CA MET A 181 -1.14 6.53 11.95
C MET A 181 -1.45 6.13 10.50
N ARG A 182 -0.74 6.78 9.58
CA ARG A 182 -0.85 6.62 8.11
C ARG A 182 0.38 5.94 7.51
N ILE A 183 1.47 5.99 8.27
CA ILE A 183 2.82 5.58 7.93
C ILE A 183 3.41 4.90 9.17
N ASN A 184 4.35 4.00 8.98
CA ASN A 184 5.06 3.25 10.01
C ASN A 184 6.51 3.73 10.13
N ASN A 185 6.74 5.05 10.07
CA ASN A 185 8.06 5.71 10.01
C ASN A 185 9.12 5.23 11.02
N SER A 186 8.75 4.62 12.15
CA SER A 186 9.75 4.07 13.10
C SER A 186 10.34 2.72 12.65
N ALA A 187 9.69 2.05 11.69
CA ALA A 187 10.06 0.75 11.15
C ALA A 187 10.73 0.84 9.78
N GLU A 188 10.65 2.01 9.14
CA GLU A 188 10.99 2.21 7.73
C GLU A 188 11.93 3.40 7.61
N VAL A 189 13.22 3.07 7.49
CA VAL A 189 14.30 3.96 7.09
C VAL A 189 14.84 3.44 5.75
#